data_AF-A0A811TB88-F1
#
_entry.id   AF-A0A811TB88-F1
#
_cell.length_a   1.000
_cell.length_b   1.000
_cell.length_c   1.000
_cell.angle_alpha   90.00
_cell.angle_beta   90.00
_cell.angle_gamma   90.00
#
_symmetry.space_group_name_H-M   'P 1'
#
loop_
_entity.id
_entity.type
_entity.pdbx_description
1 polymer ?
#
loop_
_entity_poly.entity_id
_entity_poly.type
_entity_poly.pdbx_seq_one_letter_code
_entity_poly.pdbx_strand_id
1 'polypeptide(L)'
;MIKKFRIAEDVDVVMMECIVDEMRDLLQKLVSGEVLNENNYVLSDLMDFCISLIDGQRGEIGVKSGSWCVAPSAKGMPSDARVYLVFFPTYIAIAILTRVLLDYPEIPEELPEYGDVLRRGFKFATYRRLRGHGIGAETEMIEVLEILSSGGVMKYLSLNPDFCPELLQILKKIKEELSDALGRGVTSGSWGEDYVRAFEFVKDC
;
A
#
# COMPACT_ATOMS: atom_id res chain seq x y z
N MET A 1 -13.19 8.64 10.32
CA MET A 1 -12.14 8.65 9.28
C MET A 1 -10.88 9.23 9.87
N ILE A 2 -9.73 8.59 9.65
CA ILE A 2 -8.44 9.03 10.19
C ILE A 2 -8.02 10.38 9.60
N LYS A 3 -7.56 11.30 10.46
CA LYS A 3 -7.07 12.62 10.05
C LYS A 3 -5.54 12.72 10.13
N LYS A 4 -4.91 11.86 10.91
CA LYS A 4 -3.45 11.77 11.03
C LYS A 4 -3.02 10.32 11.17
N PHE A 5 -2.04 9.93 10.36
CA PHE A 5 -1.27 8.71 10.60
C PHE A 5 -0.63 8.79 11.98
N ARG A 6 -0.67 7.66 12.70
CA ARG A 6 -0.16 7.55 14.06
C ARG A 6 0.52 6.22 14.25
N ILE A 7 1.47 6.22 15.19
CA ILE A 7 2.17 5.04 15.67
C ILE A 7 1.67 4.80 17.09
N ALA A 8 1.35 3.55 17.44
CA ALA A 8 0.99 3.20 18.81
C ALA A 8 2.13 3.53 19.78
N GLU A 9 1.80 4.08 20.93
CA GLU A 9 2.78 4.46 21.97
C GLU A 9 3.45 3.22 22.58
N ASP A 10 2.65 2.17 22.80
CA ASP A 10 3.06 0.89 23.37
C ASP A 10 2.72 -0.28 22.42
N VAL A 11 3.20 -1.48 22.77
CA VAL A 11 2.84 -2.70 22.05
C VAL A 11 1.41 -3.13 22.42
N ASP A 12 0.43 -2.50 21.78
CA ASP A 12 -0.98 -2.85 21.82
C ASP A 12 -1.45 -3.28 20.41
N VAL A 13 -1.66 -4.59 20.26
CA VAL A 13 -2.06 -5.20 18.98
C VAL A 13 -3.41 -4.67 18.50
N VAL A 14 -4.36 -4.47 19.42
CA VAL A 14 -5.71 -4.00 19.07
C VAL A 14 -5.63 -2.57 18.55
N MET A 15 -4.88 -1.70 19.22
CA MET A 15 -4.66 -0.33 18.75
C MET A 15 -3.97 -0.29 17.39
N MET A 16 -2.93 -1.12 17.20
CA MET A 16 -2.22 -1.20 15.92
C MET A 16 -3.12 -1.65 14.78
N GLU A 17 -3.92 -2.69 14.99
CA GLU A 17 -4.91 -3.17 14.03
C GLU A 17 -5.95 -2.10 13.72
N CYS A 18 -6.49 -1.40 14.74
CA CYS A 18 -7.40 -0.29 14.54
C CYS A 18 -6.82 0.82 13.65
N ILE A 19 -5.52 1.15 13.80
CA ILE A 19 -4.87 2.14 12.94
C ILE A 19 -4.85 1.66 11.48
N VAL A 20 -4.52 0.39 11.25
CA VAL A 20 -4.51 -0.20 9.89
C VAL A 20 -5.90 -0.18 9.29
N ASP A 21 -6.92 -0.57 10.06
CA ASP A 21 -8.32 -0.58 9.61
C ASP A 21 -8.82 0.82 9.27
N GLU A 22 -8.48 1.82 10.09
CA GLU A 22 -8.81 3.21 9.78
C GLU A 22 -8.15 3.70 8.48
N MET A 23 -6.90 3.31 8.21
CA MET A 23 -6.23 3.62 6.95
C MET A 23 -6.94 2.94 5.76
N ARG A 24 -7.38 1.68 5.92
CA ARG A 24 -8.16 0.97 4.89
C ARG A 24 -9.51 1.64 4.63
N ASP A 25 -10.22 2.06 5.67
CA ASP A 25 -11.48 2.80 5.56
C ASP A 25 -11.28 4.10 4.76
N LEU A 26 -10.24 4.88 5.07
CA LEU A 26 -9.91 6.08 4.31
C LEU A 26 -9.64 5.76 2.82
N LEU A 27 -8.83 4.73 2.53
CA LEU A 27 -8.58 4.31 1.15
C LEU A 27 -9.88 3.92 0.42
N GLN A 28 -10.75 3.14 1.05
CA GLN A 28 -12.03 2.74 0.47
C GLN A 28 -12.92 3.95 0.15
N LYS A 29 -13.00 4.91 1.08
CA LYS A 29 -13.76 6.15 0.86
C LYS A 29 -13.17 7.02 -0.24
N LEU A 30 -11.83 7.06 -0.38
CA LEU A 30 -11.17 7.75 -1.50
C LEU A 30 -11.55 7.08 -2.82
N VAL A 31 -11.58 5.75 -2.84
CA VAL A 31 -11.92 4.96 -4.02
C VAL A 31 -13.39 5.16 -4.43
N SER A 32 -14.31 5.20 -3.48
CA SER A 32 -15.75 5.42 -3.72
C SER A 32 -16.11 6.87 -4.02
N GLY A 33 -15.19 7.83 -3.81
CA GLY A 33 -15.45 9.26 -3.94
C GLY A 33 -16.27 9.85 -2.80
N GLU A 34 -16.42 9.13 -1.68
CA GLU A 34 -17.24 9.54 -0.54
C GLU A 34 -16.51 10.44 0.46
N VAL A 35 -15.17 10.59 0.35
CA VAL A 35 -14.35 11.34 1.32
C VAL A 35 -14.86 12.75 1.57
N LEU A 36 -15.25 13.47 0.52
CA LEU A 36 -15.71 14.86 0.63
C LEU A 36 -17.23 15.00 0.69
N ASN A 37 -17.97 13.89 0.66
CA ASN A 37 -19.44 13.86 0.71
C ASN A 37 -19.97 13.72 2.15
N GLU A 38 -19.14 13.27 3.09
CA GLU A 38 -19.48 13.25 4.51
C GLU A 38 -19.19 14.62 5.13
N ASN A 39 -20.20 15.27 5.73
CA ASN A 39 -20.17 16.65 6.27
C ASN A 39 -19.06 16.99 7.29
N ASN A 40 -18.13 16.07 7.61
CA ASN A 40 -17.11 16.21 8.64
C ASN A 40 -15.67 15.93 8.16
N TYR A 41 -15.45 15.63 6.87
CA TYR A 41 -14.12 15.41 6.31
C TYR A 41 -13.90 16.30 5.09
N VAL A 42 -12.97 17.26 5.21
CA VAL A 42 -12.71 18.26 4.17
C VAL A 42 -11.33 18.06 3.55
N LEU A 43 -11.05 18.76 2.44
CA LEU A 43 -9.77 18.68 1.74
C LEU A 43 -8.56 18.95 2.67
N SER A 44 -8.71 19.88 3.63
CA SER A 44 -7.65 20.15 4.62
C SER A 44 -7.40 18.98 5.58
N ASP A 45 -8.42 18.18 5.90
CA ASP A 45 -8.23 16.95 6.70
C ASP A 45 -7.43 15.90 5.93
N LEU A 46 -7.68 15.78 4.62
CA LEU A 46 -6.92 14.90 3.73
C LEU A 46 -5.47 15.36 3.58
N MET A 47 -5.27 16.67 3.45
CA MET A 47 -3.94 17.29 3.40
C MET A 47 -3.18 17.05 4.72
N ASP A 48 -3.82 17.27 5.87
CA ASP A 48 -3.26 16.98 7.19
C ASP A 48 -2.85 15.50 7.32
N PHE A 49 -3.67 14.59 6.77
CA PHE A 49 -3.33 13.18 6.74
C PHE A 49 -2.11 12.91 5.86
N CYS A 50 -2.03 13.50 4.66
CA CYS A 50 -0.86 13.37 3.78
C CYS A 50 0.41 13.90 4.44
N ILE A 51 0.34 15.07 5.10
CA ILE A 51 1.46 15.63 5.88
C ILE A 51 1.90 14.64 6.96
N SER A 52 0.94 14.07 7.71
CA SER A 52 1.28 13.10 8.76
C SER A 52 1.90 11.80 8.23
N LEU A 53 1.57 11.39 6.99
CA LEU A 53 2.26 10.27 6.33
C LEU A 53 3.68 10.66 5.91
N ILE A 54 3.88 11.87 5.38
CA ILE A 54 5.21 12.38 5.04
C ILE A 54 6.11 12.38 6.29
N ASP A 55 5.64 13.00 7.37
CA ASP A 55 6.36 13.09 8.64
C ASP A 55 6.56 11.72 9.32
N GLY A 56 5.57 10.84 9.18
CA GLY A 56 5.55 9.51 9.79
C GLY A 56 6.32 8.44 9.03
N GLN A 57 6.86 8.73 7.84
CA GLN A 57 7.61 7.75 7.07
C GLN A 57 8.95 7.44 7.75
N ARG A 58 9.21 6.16 8.01
CA ARG A 58 10.41 5.74 8.73
C ARG A 58 11.67 5.93 7.89
N GLY A 59 12.69 6.50 8.54
CA GLY A 59 14.09 6.40 8.13
C GLY A 59 14.66 5.00 8.35
N GLU A 60 15.99 4.85 8.22
CA GLU A 60 16.67 3.57 8.43
C GLU A 60 16.79 3.25 9.92
N ILE A 61 15.91 2.39 10.46
CA ILE A 61 15.98 1.91 11.85
C ILE A 61 15.73 0.40 11.88
N GLY A 62 16.79 -0.40 11.76
CA GLY A 62 16.75 -1.88 11.84
C GLY A 62 15.99 -2.59 10.71
N VAL A 63 15.31 -1.82 9.86
CA VAL A 63 14.62 -2.20 8.63
C VAL A 63 14.92 -1.08 7.61
N LYS A 64 14.88 -1.39 6.32
CA LYS A 64 15.12 -0.42 5.26
C LYS A 64 14.11 0.74 5.34
N SER A 65 14.56 1.94 4.99
CA SER A 65 13.78 3.19 5.02
C SER A 65 12.62 3.18 4.03
N GLY A 66 11.68 4.11 4.19
CA GLY A 66 10.55 4.30 3.28
C GLY A 66 9.29 3.51 3.65
N SER A 67 9.22 2.97 4.87
CA SER A 67 8.03 2.25 5.36
C SER A 67 7.21 3.08 6.33
N TRP A 68 5.94 2.71 6.45
CA TRP A 68 5.06 3.12 7.55
C TRP A 68 4.88 1.92 8.49
N CYS A 69 5.03 2.16 9.78
CA CYS A 69 4.90 1.15 10.82
C CYS A 69 3.95 1.67 11.88
N VAL A 70 2.94 0.89 12.25
CA VAL A 70 1.97 1.27 13.29
C VAL A 70 2.43 0.89 14.69
N ALA A 71 3.48 0.07 14.81
CA ALA A 71 4.09 -0.31 16.07
C ALA A 71 5.19 0.67 16.52
N PRO A 72 5.42 0.85 17.84
CA PRO A 72 6.43 1.78 18.37
C PRO A 72 7.85 1.42 17.92
N SER A 73 8.12 0.14 17.62
CA SER A 73 9.37 -0.30 17.04
C SER A 73 9.21 -1.53 16.16
N ALA A 74 9.96 -1.58 15.05
CA ALA A 74 10.12 -2.78 14.24
C ALA A 74 11.35 -3.63 14.66
N LYS A 75 12.16 -3.15 15.63
CA LYS A 75 13.37 -3.84 16.08
C LYS A 75 12.98 -5.10 16.88
N GLY A 76 13.49 -6.26 16.45
CA GLY A 76 13.16 -7.54 17.09
C GLY A 76 11.75 -8.05 16.77
N MET A 77 11.00 -7.37 15.91
CA MET A 77 9.66 -7.79 15.50
C MET A 77 9.74 -9.09 14.69
N PRO A 78 8.93 -10.11 15.04
CA PRO A 78 8.79 -11.35 14.26
C PRO A 78 8.48 -11.11 12.77
N SER A 79 8.85 -12.06 11.92
CA SER A 79 8.76 -11.88 10.46
C SER A 79 7.32 -11.77 9.94
N ASP A 80 6.42 -12.53 10.55
CA ASP A 80 4.97 -12.53 10.39
C ASP A 80 4.35 -11.23 10.90
N ALA A 81 4.68 -10.78 12.12
CA ALA A 81 4.19 -9.50 12.65
C ALA A 81 4.59 -8.31 11.75
N ARG A 82 5.80 -8.34 11.16
CA ARG A 82 6.23 -7.30 10.21
C ARG A 82 5.36 -7.21 8.97
N VAL A 83 4.75 -8.31 8.52
CA VAL A 83 3.82 -8.29 7.38
C VAL A 83 2.69 -7.32 7.69
N TYR A 84 1.98 -7.55 8.80
CA TYR A 84 0.78 -6.81 9.15
C TYR A 84 1.05 -5.42 9.75
N LEU A 85 2.19 -5.23 10.43
CA LEU A 85 2.47 -3.99 11.15
C LEU A 85 3.45 -3.06 10.44
N VAL A 86 4.07 -3.50 9.34
CA VAL A 86 5.01 -2.70 8.52
C VAL A 86 4.65 -2.74 7.04
N PHE A 87 4.50 -3.93 6.45
CA PHE A 87 4.28 -4.04 5.00
C PHE A 87 2.87 -3.59 4.60
N PHE A 88 1.82 -4.11 5.24
CA PHE A 88 0.45 -3.69 4.96
C PHE A 88 0.19 -2.19 5.16
N PRO A 89 0.59 -1.56 6.28
CA PRO A 89 0.47 -0.11 6.44
C PRO A 89 1.21 0.65 5.34
N THR A 90 2.36 0.14 4.90
CA THR A 90 3.11 0.74 3.79
C THR A 90 2.37 0.62 2.46
N TYR A 91 1.79 -0.54 2.13
CA TYR A 91 1.00 -0.71 0.91
C TYR A 91 -0.23 0.19 0.89
N ILE A 92 -0.91 0.33 2.04
CA ILE A 92 -2.07 1.21 2.18
C ILE A 92 -1.65 2.69 2.05
N ALA A 93 -0.57 3.11 2.71
CA ALA A 93 -0.04 4.48 2.58
C ALA A 93 0.33 4.82 1.14
N ILE A 94 0.99 3.90 0.43
CA ILE A 94 1.32 4.06 -1.00
C ILE A 94 0.04 4.20 -1.83
N ALA A 95 -0.95 3.35 -1.59
CA ALA A 95 -2.22 3.39 -2.31
C ALA A 95 -2.97 4.71 -2.07
N ILE A 96 -3.04 5.19 -0.83
CA ILE A 96 -3.65 6.47 -0.48
C ILE A 96 -2.90 7.62 -1.16
N LEU A 97 -1.58 7.70 -1.00
CA LEU A 97 -0.77 8.77 -1.59
C LEU A 97 -0.82 8.76 -3.12
N THR A 98 -0.87 7.60 -3.75
CA THR A 98 -1.05 7.50 -5.20
C THR A 98 -2.44 7.98 -5.60
N ARG A 99 -3.48 7.60 -4.85
CA ARG A 99 -4.85 8.00 -5.14
C ARG A 99 -5.03 9.51 -5.01
N VAL A 100 -4.49 10.10 -3.95
CA VAL A 100 -4.48 11.55 -3.75
C VAL A 100 -3.73 12.27 -4.88
N LEU A 101 -2.60 11.73 -5.32
CA LEU A 101 -1.85 12.28 -6.45
C LEU A 101 -2.66 12.30 -7.76
N LEU A 102 -3.54 11.32 -7.96
CA LEU A 102 -4.34 11.21 -9.16
C LEU A 102 -5.62 12.06 -9.11
N ASP A 103 -6.29 12.10 -7.95
CA ASP A 103 -7.62 12.66 -7.82
C ASP A 103 -7.64 14.09 -7.24
N TYR A 104 -6.58 14.47 -6.49
CA TYR A 104 -6.44 15.77 -5.81
C TYR A 104 -5.02 16.36 -6.05
N PRO A 105 -4.65 16.66 -7.30
CA PRO A 105 -3.29 17.08 -7.67
C PRO A 105 -2.82 18.36 -6.95
N GLU A 106 -3.74 19.20 -6.48
CA GLU A 106 -3.44 20.39 -5.68
C GLU A 106 -2.71 20.06 -4.37
N ILE A 107 -2.95 18.90 -3.76
CA ILE A 107 -2.28 18.50 -2.50
C ILE A 107 -0.78 18.24 -2.73
N PRO A 108 -0.37 17.35 -3.66
CA PRO A 108 1.05 17.16 -3.98
C PRO A 108 1.77 18.43 -4.45
N GLU A 109 1.08 19.34 -5.15
CA GLU A 109 1.66 20.61 -5.61
C GLU A 109 2.09 21.52 -4.43
N GLU A 110 1.36 21.47 -3.31
CA GLU A 110 1.66 22.23 -2.10
C GLU A 110 2.65 21.53 -1.14
N LEU A 111 2.99 20.27 -1.40
CA LEU A 111 3.82 19.43 -0.52
C LEU A 111 5.12 19.01 -1.25
N PRO A 112 6.22 19.78 -1.14
CA PRO A 112 7.45 19.55 -1.92
C PRO A 112 8.05 18.15 -1.78
N GLU A 113 7.91 17.50 -0.62
CA GLU A 113 8.49 16.18 -0.34
C GLU A 113 7.61 15.01 -0.79
N TYR A 114 6.40 15.28 -1.29
CA TYR A 114 5.38 14.27 -1.58
C TYR A 114 5.88 13.18 -2.54
N GLY A 115 6.45 13.60 -3.67
CA GLY A 115 6.96 12.69 -4.69
C GLY A 115 8.11 11.81 -4.18
N ASP A 116 9.01 12.37 -3.39
CA ASP A 116 10.16 11.64 -2.84
C ASP A 116 9.72 10.63 -1.77
N VAL A 117 8.80 11.02 -0.90
CA VAL A 117 8.18 10.13 0.11
C VAL A 117 7.49 8.95 -0.58
N LEU A 118 6.65 9.23 -1.58
CA LEU A 118 5.94 8.19 -2.32
C LEU A 118 6.92 7.25 -3.04
N ARG A 119 7.98 7.78 -3.66
CA ARG A 119 9.03 6.99 -4.30
C ARG A 119 9.76 6.07 -3.32
N ARG A 120 10.10 6.55 -2.12
CA ARG A 120 10.68 5.72 -1.06
C ARG A 120 9.73 4.61 -0.61
N GLY A 121 8.43 4.92 -0.52
CA GLY A 121 7.37 3.94 -0.29
C GLY A 121 7.37 2.82 -1.33
N PHE A 122 7.28 3.17 -2.61
CA PHE A 122 7.34 2.18 -3.70
C PHE A 122 8.62 1.35 -3.66
N LYS A 123 9.77 1.98 -3.39
CA LYS A 123 11.03 1.25 -3.26
C LYS A 123 10.99 0.26 -2.10
N PHE A 124 10.39 0.63 -0.97
CA PHE A 124 10.21 -0.26 0.17
C PHE A 124 9.34 -1.48 -0.17
N ALA A 125 8.22 -1.26 -0.89
CA ALA A 125 7.31 -2.30 -1.32
C ALA A 125 8.00 -3.43 -2.11
N THR A 126 9.11 -3.14 -2.80
CA THR A 126 9.87 -4.13 -3.58
C THR A 126 10.57 -5.18 -2.72
N TYR A 127 10.82 -4.95 -1.43
CA TYR A 127 11.71 -5.81 -0.64
C TYR A 127 11.19 -7.22 -0.42
N ARG A 128 9.88 -7.43 -0.46
CA ARG A 128 9.26 -8.76 -0.44
C ARG A 128 8.72 -9.20 -1.78
N ARG A 129 8.97 -8.42 -2.85
CA ARG A 129 8.41 -8.66 -4.18
C ARG A 129 6.88 -8.83 -4.17
N LEU A 130 6.22 -8.07 -3.28
CA LEU A 130 4.77 -8.14 -3.02
C LEU A 130 4.26 -9.52 -2.57
N ARG A 131 5.15 -10.40 -2.09
CA ARG A 131 4.77 -11.71 -1.56
C ARG A 131 4.80 -11.73 -0.04
N GLY A 132 3.93 -12.54 0.52
CA GLY A 132 3.89 -12.79 1.95
C GLY A 132 5.01 -13.68 2.49
N HIS A 133 4.81 -14.25 3.68
CA HIS A 133 5.73 -15.24 4.25
C HIS A 133 5.06 -16.62 4.45
N GLY A 134 5.78 -17.69 4.09
CA GLY A 134 5.34 -19.05 4.35
C GLY A 134 4.10 -19.44 3.55
N ILE A 135 3.16 -20.12 4.22
CA ILE A 135 1.98 -20.76 3.60
C ILE A 135 0.98 -19.71 3.05
N GLY A 136 0.89 -18.53 3.67
CA GLY A 136 -0.04 -17.47 3.26
C GLY A 136 0.47 -16.55 2.14
N ALA A 137 1.63 -16.84 1.55
CA ALA A 137 2.34 -15.90 0.70
C ALA A 137 1.58 -15.48 -0.58
N GLU A 138 0.81 -16.39 -1.18
CA GLU A 138 0.00 -16.13 -2.37
C GLU A 138 -1.28 -15.36 -2.00
N THR A 139 -1.96 -15.74 -0.91
CA THR A 139 -3.12 -15.01 -0.40
C THR A 139 -2.76 -13.55 -0.08
N GLU A 140 -1.67 -13.33 0.65
CA GLU A 140 -1.17 -11.98 0.97
C GLU A 140 -0.78 -11.21 -0.29
N MET A 141 -0.21 -11.86 -1.31
CA MET A 141 0.09 -11.20 -2.58
C MET A 141 -1.16 -10.66 -3.25
N ILE A 142 -2.25 -11.45 -3.31
CA ILE A 142 -3.51 -11.00 -3.93
C ILE A 142 -4.09 -9.81 -3.18
N GLU A 143 -4.06 -9.84 -1.85
CA GLU A 143 -4.52 -8.71 -1.03
C GLU A 143 -3.70 -7.44 -1.27
N VAL A 144 -2.37 -7.57 -1.41
CA VAL A 144 -1.50 -6.45 -1.74
C VAL A 144 -1.78 -5.91 -3.15
N LEU A 145 -2.01 -6.79 -4.14
CA LEU A 145 -2.40 -6.37 -5.49
C LEU A 145 -3.73 -5.61 -5.48
N GLU A 146 -4.71 -6.05 -4.69
CA GLU A 146 -5.98 -5.35 -4.53
C GLU A 146 -5.78 -3.93 -3.97
N ILE A 147 -5.05 -3.80 -2.86
CA ILE A 147 -4.77 -2.51 -2.21
C ILE A 147 -4.08 -1.53 -3.18
N LEU A 148 -3.03 -2.00 -3.86
CA LEU A 148 -2.28 -1.16 -4.80
C LEU A 148 -3.14 -0.80 -6.03
N SER A 149 -3.95 -1.74 -6.53
CA SER A 149 -4.84 -1.52 -7.67
C SER A 149 -5.91 -0.49 -7.35
N SER A 150 -6.54 -0.57 -6.17
CA SER A 150 -7.54 0.41 -5.73
C SER A 150 -6.97 1.82 -5.60
N GLY A 151 -5.71 1.93 -5.16
CA GLY A 151 -4.99 3.21 -5.12
C GLY A 151 -4.55 3.76 -6.47
N GLY A 152 -4.76 3.02 -7.58
CA GLY A 152 -4.34 3.43 -8.91
C GLY A 152 -2.84 3.26 -9.19
N VAL A 153 -2.12 2.49 -8.36
CA VAL A 153 -0.66 2.30 -8.47
C VAL A 153 -0.26 1.70 -9.82
N MET A 154 -0.98 0.68 -10.28
CA MET A 154 -0.71 0.00 -11.54
C MET A 154 -0.80 0.98 -12.71
N LYS A 155 -1.91 1.73 -12.79
CA LYS A 155 -2.12 2.77 -13.79
C LYS A 155 -1.03 3.85 -13.72
N TYR A 156 -0.69 4.32 -12.52
CA TYR A 156 0.31 5.35 -12.32
C TYR A 156 1.69 4.92 -12.82
N LEU A 157 2.15 3.71 -12.47
CA LEU A 157 3.44 3.18 -12.90
C LEU A 157 3.47 2.85 -14.40
N SER A 158 2.37 2.39 -15.00
CA SER A 158 2.29 2.17 -16.45
C SER A 158 2.47 3.47 -17.24
N LEU A 159 1.95 4.59 -16.71
CA LEU A 159 2.10 5.93 -17.31
C LEU A 159 3.44 6.59 -16.95
N ASN A 160 4.05 6.23 -15.82
CA ASN A 160 5.28 6.83 -15.30
C ASN A 160 6.31 5.74 -14.95
N PRO A 161 6.83 5.00 -15.94
CA PRO A 161 7.67 3.81 -15.69
C PRO A 161 8.95 4.10 -14.91
N ASP A 162 9.49 5.32 -15.04
CA ASP A 162 10.71 5.75 -14.36
C ASP A 162 10.47 6.17 -12.89
N PHE A 163 9.21 6.19 -12.43
CA PHE A 163 8.91 6.54 -11.04
C PHE A 163 9.38 5.46 -10.06
N CYS A 164 9.16 4.18 -10.38
CA CYS A 164 9.76 3.05 -9.67
C CYS A 164 9.85 1.84 -10.61
N PRO A 165 10.89 1.78 -11.46
CA PRO A 165 11.02 0.72 -12.47
C PRO A 165 11.10 -0.67 -11.86
N GLU A 166 11.65 -0.80 -10.65
CA GLU A 166 11.76 -2.09 -9.96
C GLU A 166 10.40 -2.64 -9.53
N LEU A 167 9.50 -1.78 -9.03
CA LEU A 167 8.15 -2.21 -8.68
C LEU A 167 7.34 -2.54 -9.93
N LEU A 168 7.45 -1.74 -10.98
CA LEU A 168 6.81 -2.04 -12.27
C LEU A 168 7.28 -3.40 -12.83
N GLN A 169 8.57 -3.72 -12.73
CA GLN A 169 9.08 -5.02 -13.17
C GLN A 169 8.55 -6.19 -12.34
N ILE A 170 8.36 -6.00 -11.03
CA ILE A 170 7.74 -7.02 -10.15
C ILE A 170 6.29 -7.25 -10.58
N LEU A 171 5.51 -6.18 -10.82
CA LEU A 171 4.11 -6.30 -11.26
C LEU A 171 3.99 -7.01 -12.61
N LYS A 172 4.84 -6.67 -13.58
CA LYS A 172 4.88 -7.34 -14.89
C LYS A 172 5.19 -8.83 -14.76
N LYS A 173 6.14 -9.18 -13.89
CA LYS A 173 6.47 -10.59 -13.63
C LYS A 173 5.30 -11.34 -13.00
N ILE A 174 4.60 -10.74 -12.03
CA ILE A 174 3.40 -11.35 -11.43
C ILE A 174 2.31 -11.56 -12.49
N LYS A 175 2.10 -10.58 -13.37
CA LYS A 175 1.17 -10.69 -14.52
C LYS A 175 1.54 -11.87 -15.42
N GLU A 176 2.82 -12.02 -15.79
CA GLU A 176 3.30 -13.15 -16.59
C GLU A 176 3.05 -14.49 -15.89
N GLU A 177 3.40 -14.61 -14.61
CA GLU A 177 3.19 -15.83 -13.81
C GLU A 177 1.70 -16.23 -13.73
N LEU A 178 0.82 -15.25 -13.51
CA LEU A 178 -0.63 -15.47 -13.47
C LEU A 178 -1.18 -15.83 -14.86
N SER A 179 -0.74 -15.13 -15.91
CA SER A 179 -1.14 -15.43 -17.30
C SER A 179 -0.76 -16.86 -17.71
N ASP A 180 0.46 -17.29 -17.37
CA ASP A 180 0.93 -18.65 -17.64
C ASP A 180 0.13 -19.69 -16.86
N ALA A 181 -0.21 -19.42 -15.60
CA ALA A 181 -1.05 -20.31 -14.79
C ALA A 181 -2.45 -20.46 -15.41
N LEU A 182 -3.10 -19.34 -15.74
CA LEU A 182 -4.43 -19.33 -16.36
C LEU A 182 -4.42 -19.99 -17.74
N GLY A 183 -3.36 -19.79 -18.54
CA GLY A 183 -3.16 -20.45 -19.83
C GLY A 183 -3.04 -21.98 -19.73
N ARG A 184 -2.57 -22.49 -18.59
CA ARG A 184 -2.55 -23.94 -18.26
C ARG A 184 -3.85 -24.43 -17.61
N GLY A 185 -4.85 -23.58 -17.44
CA GLY A 185 -6.11 -23.91 -16.77
C GLY A 185 -6.02 -23.93 -15.24
N VAL A 186 -4.94 -23.41 -14.65
CA VAL A 186 -4.78 -23.27 -13.20
C VAL A 186 -5.39 -21.94 -12.78
N THR A 187 -6.62 -21.99 -12.26
CA THR A 187 -7.38 -20.79 -11.85
C THR A 187 -7.28 -20.48 -10.36
N SER A 188 -6.69 -21.38 -9.57
CA SER A 188 -6.52 -21.18 -8.14
C SER A 188 -5.19 -21.70 -7.58
N GLY A 189 -4.76 -21.08 -6.48
CA GLY A 189 -3.61 -21.50 -5.70
C GLY A 189 -3.92 -22.72 -4.82
N SER A 190 -2.89 -23.18 -4.10
CA SER A 190 -2.97 -24.42 -3.31
C SER A 190 -3.94 -24.33 -2.13
N TRP A 191 -4.33 -23.12 -1.73
CA TRP A 191 -5.23 -22.85 -0.61
C TRP A 191 -6.49 -22.11 -1.02
N GLY A 192 -6.82 -22.12 -2.32
CA GLY A 192 -8.03 -21.49 -2.86
C GLY A 192 -7.86 -20.02 -3.26
N GLU A 193 -6.62 -19.54 -3.38
CA GLU A 193 -6.31 -18.22 -3.94
C GLU A 193 -6.94 -18.06 -5.34
N ASP A 194 -7.59 -16.92 -5.62
CA ASP A 194 -8.25 -16.68 -6.91
C ASP A 194 -7.30 -15.99 -7.89
N TYR A 195 -6.70 -16.77 -8.80
CA TYR A 195 -5.76 -16.24 -9.80
C TYR A 195 -6.44 -15.42 -10.89
N VAL A 196 -7.74 -15.64 -11.15
CA VAL A 196 -8.49 -14.84 -12.10
C VAL A 196 -8.64 -13.43 -11.54
N ARG A 197 -9.06 -13.31 -10.27
CA ARG A 197 -9.17 -12.02 -9.58
C ARG A 197 -7.81 -11.33 -9.47
N ALA A 198 -6.75 -12.07 -9.11
CA ALA A 198 -5.40 -11.52 -9.02
C ALA A 198 -4.93 -10.91 -10.35
N PHE A 199 -5.21 -11.60 -11.46
CA PHE A 199 -4.82 -11.14 -12.79
C PHE A 199 -5.52 -9.84 -13.18
N GLU A 200 -6.79 -9.68 -12.82
CA GLU A 200 -7.54 -8.43 -13.09
C GLU A 200 -6.86 -7.20 -12.49
N PHE A 201 -6.20 -7.32 -11.34
CA PHE A 201 -5.52 -6.20 -10.70
C PHE A 201 -4.26 -5.74 -11.44
N VAL A 202 -3.62 -6.62 -12.23
CA VAL A 202 -2.33 -6.36 -12.89
C VAL A 202 -2.41 -6.39 -14.41
N LYS A 203 -3.58 -6.65 -15.01
CA LYS A 203 -3.73 -6.80 -16.47
C LYS A 203 -3.26 -5.56 -17.26
N ASP A 204 -3.34 -4.37 -16.67
CA ASP A 204 -2.97 -3.09 -17.29
C ASP A 204 -1.52 -2.65 -17.01
N CYS A 205 -0.72 -3.51 -16.36
CA CYS A 205 0.73 -3.32 -16.17
C CYS A 205 1.58 -3.76 -17.38
#